data_AF-A0A059T168-F1
#
_entry.id   AF-A0A059T168-F1
#
_cell.length_a   1.000
_cell.length_b   1.000
_cell.length_c   1.000
_cell.angle_alpha   90.00
_cell.angle_beta   90.00
_cell.angle_gamma   90.00
#
_symmetry.space_group_name_H-M   'P 1'
#
loop_
_entity.id
_entity.type
_entity.pdbx_description
1 polymer ?
#
loop_
_entity_poly.entity_id
_entity_poly.type
_entity_poly.pdbx_seq_one_letter_code
_entity_poly.pdbx_strand_id
1 'polypeptide(L)' 'KCSKNSLASRQSFWAELNVAHLDHNNVVRVVAASTCAPASQDSLGTIIMEYVGNSTLHHVIYGNDCKTAKKKDDG' A
#
# COMPACT_ATOMS: atom_id res chain seq x y z
N LYS A 1 22.33 -7.00 -13.30
CA LYS A 1 21.91 -7.38 -11.93
C LYS A 1 21.96 -6.12 -11.06
N CYS A 2 20.82 -5.54 -10.71
CA CYS A 2 20.80 -4.39 -9.80
C CYS A 2 20.99 -4.93 -8.38
N SER A 3 22.11 -4.63 -7.73
CA SER A 3 22.30 -4.90 -6.30
C SER A 3 21.36 -3.98 -5.54
N LYS A 4 20.14 -4.45 -5.27
CA LYS A 4 19.19 -3.75 -4.41
C LYS A 4 19.87 -3.56 -3.05
N ASN A 5 20.25 -2.33 -2.74
CA ASN A 5 20.84 -1.99 -1.44
C ASN A 5 19.72 -2.03 -0.40
N SER A 6 19.57 -3.17 0.27
CA SER A 6 18.53 -3.41 1.27
C SER A 6 18.57 -2.39 2.42
N LEU A 7 19.77 -1.90 2.76
CA LEU A 7 19.93 -0.84 3.77
C LEU A 7 19.36 0.48 3.28
N ALA A 8 19.65 0.87 2.03
CA ALA A 8 19.09 2.07 1.44
C ALA A 8 17.56 1.98 1.33
N SER A 9 17.02 0.83 0.89
CA SER A 9 15.58 0.61 0.84
C SER A 9 14.91 0.69 2.22
N ARG A 10 15.57 0.17 3.26
CA ARG A 10 15.07 0.25 4.64
C ARG A 10 15.11 1.69 5.16
N GLN A 11 16.16 2.44 4.85
CA GLN A 11 16.26 3.86 5.22
C GLN A 11 15.18 4.70 4.53
N SER A 12 14.96 4.51 3.22
CA SER A 12 13.89 5.19 2.49
C SER A 12 12.51 4.84 3.07
N PHE A 13 12.27 3.56 3.37
CA PHE A 13 11.01 3.10 3.97
C PHE A 13 10.69 3.82 5.29
N TRP A 14 11.67 3.99 6.17
CA TRP A 14 11.48 4.73 7.42
C TRP A 14 11.31 6.24 7.20
N ALA A 15 12.03 6.82 6.23
CA ALA A 15 11.88 8.22 5.89
C ALA A 15 10.47 8.53 5.34
N GLU A 16 9.90 7.62 4.56
CA GLU A 16 8.53 7.71 4.05
C GLU A 16 7.48 7.59 5.16
N LEU A 17 7.75 6.80 6.22
CA LEU A 17 6.87 6.66 7.38
C LEU A 17 6.66 7.97 8.16
N ASN A 18 7.46 9.01 7.93
CA ASN A 18 7.18 10.35 8.44
C ASN A 18 5.76 10.85 8.06
N VAL A 19 5.16 10.30 7.00
CA VAL A 19 3.75 10.51 6.63
C VAL A 19 2.76 10.16 7.77
N ALA A 20 3.15 9.29 8.72
CA ALA A 20 2.33 8.93 9.87
C ALA A 20 2.02 10.13 10.79
N HIS A 21 2.79 11.21 10.70
CA HIS A 21 2.53 12.46 11.43
C HIS A 21 1.64 13.44 10.66
N LEU A 22 1.28 13.14 9.40
CA LEU A 22 0.36 13.96 8.63
C LEU A 22 -1.08 13.56 8.97
N ASP A 23 -1.78 14.44 9.67
CA ASP A 23 -3.21 14.31 9.94
C ASP A 23 -3.96 15.38 9.16
N HIS A 24 -4.57 14.97 8.04
CA HIS A 24 -5.40 15.85 7.22
C HIS A 24 -6.49 15.03 6.53
N ASN A 25 -7.70 15.58 6.40
CA ASN A 25 -8.85 14.91 5.76
C ASN A 25 -8.64 14.43 4.32
N ASN A 26 -7.58 14.86 3.64
CA ASN A 26 -7.30 14.54 2.24
C ASN A 26 -6.07 13.63 2.09
N VAL A 27 -5.50 13.20 3.23
CA VAL A 27 -4.31 12.35 3.28
C VAL A 27 -4.72 11.03 3.92
N VAL A 28 -4.31 9.92 3.31
CA VAL A 28 -4.55 8.59 3.86
C VAL A 28 -3.74 8.43 5.14
N ARG A 29 -4.41 8.19 6.26
CA ARG A 29 -3.72 8.03 7.55
C ARG A 29 -3.00 6.69 7.62
N VAL A 30 -1.74 6.70 8.03
CA VAL A 30 -1.04 5.48 8.44
C VAL A 30 -1.43 5.13 9.88
N VAL A 31 -1.88 3.89 10.08
CA VAL A 31 -2.36 3.39 11.38
C VAL A 31 -1.22 2.71 12.15
N ALA A 32 -0.41 1.91 11.45
CA ALA A 32 0.72 1.21 12.04
C ALA A 32 1.74 0.84 10.97
N ALA A 33 2.98 0.62 11.38
CA ALA A 33 4.00 0.00 10.53
C ALA A 33 4.85 -0.97 11.35
N SER A 34 5.29 -2.05 10.69
CA SER A 34 6.21 -3.05 11.23
C SER A 34 7.48 -3.07 10.40
N THR A 35 8.62 -3.31 11.06
CA THR A 35 9.96 -3.28 10.45
C THR A 35 10.74 -4.57 10.66
N CYS A 36 10.06 -5.58 11.20
CA CYS A 36 10.56 -6.93 11.39
C CYS A 36 9.67 -7.89 10.60
N ALA A 37 10.18 -8.34 9.46
CA ALA A 37 9.78 -9.62 8.93
C ALA A 37 10.62 -10.68 9.67
N PRO A 38 10.03 -11.81 10.12
CA PRO A 38 10.80 -12.87 10.77
C PRO A 38 11.99 -13.26 9.87
N ALA A 39 13.11 -13.65 10.47
CA ALA A 39 14.43 -13.84 9.84
C ALA A 39 14.47 -14.75 8.58
N SER A 40 13.34 -15.34 8.20
CA SER A 40 13.12 -16.12 6.97
C SER A 40 12.57 -15.32 5.79
N GLN A 41 12.23 -14.04 5.96
CA GLN A 41 11.58 -13.19 4.95
C GLN A 41 12.40 -11.91 4.77
N ASP A 42 12.97 -11.73 3.57
CA ASP A 42 13.77 -10.55 3.16
C ASP A 42 12.87 -9.30 2.94
N SER A 43 11.83 -9.13 3.77
CA SER A 43 10.84 -8.06 3.66
C SER A 43 11.24 -6.87 4.52
N LEU A 44 11.17 -5.68 3.93
CA LEU A 44 11.58 -4.42 4.54
C LEU A 44 10.66 -3.99 5.70
N GLY A 45 9.43 -4.50 5.73
CA GLY A 45 8.40 -4.13 6.69
C GLY A 45 6.99 -4.27 6.13
N THR A 46 6.00 -3.84 6.90
CA THR A 46 4.59 -3.80 6.49
C THR A 46 3.99 -2.50 6.98
N ILE A 47 3.23 -1.81 6.11
CA ILE A 47 2.50 -0.59 6.47
C ILE A 47 1.02 -0.90 6.47
N ILE A 48 0.34 -0.51 7.54
CA ILE A 48 -1.11 -0.57 7.69
C ILE A 48 -1.60 0.87 7.59
N MET A 49 -2.44 1.13 6.59
CA MET A 49 -3.01 2.45 6.31
C MET A 49 -4.52 2.36 6.25
N GLU A 50 -5.18 3.52 6.35
CA GLU A 50 -6.61 3.64 6.17
C GLU A 50 -7.04 3.09 4.80
N TYR A 51 -8.15 2.36 4.82
CA TYR A 51 -8.74 1.81 3.61
C TYR A 51 -9.66 2.85 2.96
N VAL A 52 -9.24 3.36 1.80
CA VAL A 52 -9.97 4.41 1.04
C VAL A 52 -10.78 3.87 -0.15
N GLY A 53 -10.95 2.54 -0.22
CA GLY A 53 -11.72 1.86 -1.26
C GLY A 53 -10.86 0.95 -2.14
N ASN A 54 -11.54 0.30 -3.09
CA ASN A 54 -10.96 -0.73 -3.97
C ASN A 54 -10.31 -0.17 -5.25
N SER A 55 -10.26 1.16 -5.41
CA SER A 55 -9.85 1.79 -6.66
C SER A 55 -9.05 3.04 -6.38
N THR A 56 -8.01 3.26 -7.18
CA THR A 56 -7.21 4.49 -7.08
C THR A 56 -7.90 5.62 -7.83
N LEU A 57 -7.55 6.87 -7.50
CA LEU A 57 -8.06 8.04 -8.23
C LEU A 57 -7.81 7.92 -9.74
N HIS A 58 -6.66 7.38 -10.13
CA HIS A 58 -6.34 7.11 -11.54
C HIS A 58 -7.33 6.11 -12.18
N HIS A 59 -7.76 5.06 -11.46
CA HIS A 59 -8.81 4.17 -11.95
C HIS A 59 -10.13 4.92 -12.12
N VAL A 60 -10.50 5.77 -11.18
CA VAL A 60 -11.77 6.53 -11.28
C VAL A 60 -11.76 7.51 -12.45
N ILE A 61 -10.64 8.18 -12.71
CA ILE A 61 -10.51 9.19 -13.78
C ILE A 61 -10.35 8.54 -15.16
N TYR A 62 -9.55 7.47 -15.27
CA TYR A 62 -9.14 6.92 -16.56
C TYR A 62 -9.62 5.49 -16.82
N GLY A 63 -10.28 4.84 -15.86
CA GLY A 63 -10.58 3.41 -15.89
C GLY A 63 -11.99 3.08 -15.42
N ASN A 64 -12.96 3.21 -16.33
CA ASN A 64 -14.19 2.43 -16.24
C ASN A 64 -14.40 1.68 -17.56
N ASP A 65 -13.59 0.66 -17.81
CA ASP A 65 -14.00 -0.43 -18.68
C ASP A 65 -14.74 -1.46 -17.82
N CYS A 66 -16.04 -1.17 -17.67
CA CYS A 66 -17.13 -2.05 -17.30
C CYS A 66 -16.75 -3.49 -16.89
N LYS A 67 -16.78 -3.78 -15.59
CA LYS A 67 -17.06 -5.14 -15.11
C LYS A 67 -18.38 -5.16 -14.34
N THR A 68 -19.45 -4.77 -15.03
CA THR A 68 -20.79 -5.25 -14.68
C THR A 68 -21.00 -6.60 -15.36
N ALA A 69 -21.53 -7.55 -14.59
CA ALA A 69 -22.00 -8.89 -14.94
C ALA A 69 -20.88 -9.96 -15.03
N LYS A 70 -20.90 -11.05 -14.25
CA LYS A 70 -22.06 -11.85 -13.85
C LYS A 70 -21.91 -12.41 -12.44
N LYS A 71 -22.95 -12.25 -11.60
CA LYS A 71 -23.30 -13.32 -10.66
C LYS A 71 -23.69 -14.51 -11.52
N LYS A 72 -22.97 -15.63 -11.39
CA LYS A 72 -23.54 -16.93 -11.77
C LYS A 72 -24.57 -17.25 -10.70
N ASP A 73 -25.83 -17.12 -11.09
CA ASP A 73 -26.93 -17.86 -10.50
C ASP A 73 -26.85 -19.25 -11.13
N ASP A 74 -26.52 -20.26 -10.33
CA ASP A 74 -26.57 -21.67 -10.74
C ASP A 74 -27.28 -22.44 -9.62
N GLY A 75 -28.62 -22.55 -9.76
CA GLY A 75 -29.45 -23.72 -9.43
C GLY A 75 -29.54 -24.23 -8.00
#